data_AF-A0A8B6F6X2-F1
#
_entry.id   AF-A0A8B6F6X2-F1
#
_cell.length_a   1.000
_cell.length_b   1.000
_cell.length_c   1.000
_cell.angle_alpha   90.00
_cell.angle_beta   90.00
_cell.angle_gamma   90.00
#
_symmetry.space_group_name_H-M   'P 1'
#
loop_
_entity.id
_entity.type
_entity.pdbx_description
1 polymer ?
#
loop_
_entity_poly.entity_id
_entity_poly.type
_entity_poly.pdbx_seq_one_letter_code
_entity_poly.pdbx_strand_id
1 'polypeptide(L)'
;MMASSSRTNLCTLCQEDDVPNEAVTWCTDCEVLLCKDCDKHHNKSRSSQYHNTMSTEDYHEQPAFIHEVSSRCKDHNKKFELYCSFHACPCCVQCVFNHQKCQDMKPLGDILTHVKSSASVQKVEKDLKVLQKNFDEVLIYFKSRIDKIHIQKTEAIEEIRDMRESIDDYFNRLEQQVLDDLESKHSKLNSNISTLVEQIEQRSIKILKLQEDFSKMTQFATDLQMYVGLREIEKTTSEAAKYISDLEVDGHLNDKKIEIRISPSLQSIIEEVKSFGDIDIITNNDSSFSVHLLYERKDQAHILVHTDPGIDRIGPSLLQKWKIPKKMKPVYVIACRLLPDGKILILDNRQRRLLLFSKNGNFIKMVVTFKTNPYDLCTVNNNIVAVSFRMTNLIELVDVDKNKTTKKLILSHACHGLSSDGQILAISSINEKKCSLVNLKDMSPKILEGVWGTCIALFNENIYCADCYENKVSCYRKSGEPLWTFMHTDISNIYGLTLDINGYVYIASYRNEVIVVVTPDGRTSKTIQSNADGIINPTGTDINKEKGMMIVSCQISNDDAYILVFKT
;
A
#
# COMPACT_ATOMS: atom_id res chain seq x y z
N MET A 1 40.14 -6.82 -2.16
CA MET A 1 41.58 -6.54 -2.04
C MET A 1 42.04 -5.88 -3.34
N MET A 2 42.21 -4.57 -3.34
CA MET A 2 43.00 -3.84 -4.33
C MET A 2 43.88 -2.87 -3.55
N ALA A 3 45.17 -2.87 -3.88
CA ALA A 3 46.22 -2.23 -3.11
C ALA A 3 45.99 -0.71 -3.01
N SER A 4 45.94 -0.21 -1.79
CA SER A 4 46.15 1.21 -1.50
C SER A 4 47.58 1.57 -1.89
N SER A 5 47.80 2.03 -3.12
CA SER A 5 49.06 2.67 -3.47
C SER A 5 49.18 3.92 -2.61
N SER A 6 50.16 3.94 -1.71
CA SER A 6 50.59 5.13 -0.99
C SER A 6 50.85 6.24 -2.01
N ARG A 7 49.93 7.22 -2.10
CA ARG A 7 50.07 8.37 -2.99
C ARG A 7 51.29 9.16 -2.50
N THR A 8 52.35 9.20 -3.29
CA THR A 8 53.58 9.90 -2.94
C THR A 8 53.38 11.40 -3.12
N ASN A 9 53.45 12.18 -2.04
CA ASN A 9 53.38 13.66 -2.05
C ASN A 9 54.70 14.29 -2.50
N LEU A 10 55.40 13.64 -3.42
CA LEU A 10 56.71 14.09 -3.88
C LEU A 10 56.55 14.85 -5.20
N CYS A 11 57.41 15.84 -5.39
CA CYS A 11 57.52 16.56 -6.64
C CYS A 11 57.92 15.59 -7.75
N THR A 12 57.08 15.49 -8.79
CA THR A 12 57.26 14.56 -9.90
C THR A 12 58.61 14.77 -10.59
N LEU A 13 59.00 16.04 -10.81
CA LEU A 13 60.25 16.40 -11.46
C LEU A 13 61.48 16.12 -10.58
N CYS A 14 61.42 16.48 -9.30
CA CYS A 14 62.55 16.24 -8.39
C CYS A 14 62.74 14.75 -8.08
N GLN A 15 61.67 13.95 -8.21
CA GLN A 15 61.74 12.51 -8.11
C GLN A 15 62.42 11.86 -9.33
N GLU A 16 62.26 12.43 -10.53
CA GLU A 16 62.99 12.02 -11.74
C GLU A 16 64.48 12.37 -11.67
N ASP A 17 64.85 13.42 -10.93
CA ASP A 17 66.22 13.86 -10.68
C ASP A 17 66.90 13.19 -9.47
N ASP A 18 66.29 12.16 -8.86
CA ASP A 18 66.76 11.45 -7.64
C ASP A 18 66.96 12.35 -6.39
N VAL A 19 66.33 13.53 -6.34
CA VAL A 19 66.34 14.45 -5.18
C VAL A 19 64.91 14.73 -4.72
N PRO A 20 64.23 13.78 -4.05
CA PRO A 20 62.81 13.87 -3.76
C PRO A 20 62.51 15.04 -2.81
N ASN A 21 61.78 16.03 -3.31
CA ASN A 21 61.25 17.15 -2.54
C ASN A 21 59.75 17.01 -2.35
N GLU A 22 59.21 17.49 -1.23
CA GLU A 22 57.77 17.50 -0.98
C GLU A 22 57.03 18.44 -1.94
N ALA A 23 55.94 17.95 -2.52
CA ALA A 23 55.08 18.71 -3.39
C ALA A 23 54.09 19.56 -2.59
N VAL A 24 53.97 20.83 -3.00
CA VAL A 24 53.04 21.81 -2.41
C VAL A 24 51.96 22.23 -3.40
N THR A 25 52.17 21.96 -4.69
CA THR A 25 51.26 22.36 -5.76
C THR A 25 51.00 21.23 -6.73
N TRP A 26 49.74 21.06 -7.14
CA TRP A 26 49.32 20.23 -8.25
C TRP A 26 49.00 21.12 -9.45
N CYS A 27 49.61 20.85 -10.60
CA CYS A 27 49.27 21.50 -11.87
C CYS A 27 48.32 20.63 -12.68
N THR A 28 47.10 21.10 -12.92
CA THR A 28 46.06 20.33 -13.62
C THR A 28 46.33 20.20 -15.11
N ASP A 29 46.98 21.18 -15.74
CA ASP A 29 47.28 21.17 -17.18
C ASP A 29 48.48 20.29 -17.54
N CYS A 30 49.43 20.15 -16.61
CA CYS A 30 50.61 19.30 -16.77
C CYS A 30 50.44 17.92 -16.13
N GLU A 31 49.43 17.74 -15.28
CA GLU A 31 49.20 16.51 -14.51
C GLU A 31 50.43 16.11 -13.66
N VAL A 32 51.08 17.09 -13.02
CA VAL A 32 52.29 16.88 -12.20
C VAL A 32 52.20 17.55 -10.83
N LEU A 33 52.87 16.94 -9.85
CA LEU A 33 53.11 17.48 -8.51
C LEU A 33 54.41 18.28 -8.50
N LEU A 34 54.39 19.47 -7.90
CA LEU A 34 55.51 20.42 -7.90
C LEU A 34 55.87 20.81 -6.45
N CYS A 35 57.16 20.78 -6.11
CA CYS A 35 57.68 21.41 -4.90
C CYS A 35 57.70 22.94 -5.06
N LYS A 36 57.97 23.65 -3.98
CA LYS A 36 57.97 25.12 -3.94
C LYS A 36 58.88 25.77 -4.99
N ASP A 37 60.04 25.17 -5.27
CA ASP A 37 60.98 25.70 -6.25
C ASP A 37 60.55 25.38 -7.68
N CYS A 38 60.07 24.16 -7.93
CA CYS A 38 59.53 23.76 -9.23
C CYS A 38 58.28 24.57 -9.60
N ASP A 39 57.38 24.83 -8.65
CA ASP A 39 56.21 25.69 -8.85
C ASP A 39 56.62 27.14 -9.19
N LYS A 40 57.59 27.70 -8.45
CA LYS A 40 58.11 29.04 -8.72
C LYS A 40 58.71 29.16 -10.12
N HIS A 41 59.39 28.12 -10.61
CA HIS A 41 59.90 28.09 -11.97
C HIS A 41 58.79 27.86 -13.00
N HIS A 42 57.81 26.99 -12.69
CA HIS A 42 56.64 26.70 -13.52
C HIS A 42 55.82 27.96 -13.80
N ASN A 43 55.56 28.76 -12.76
CA ASN A 43 54.77 29.98 -12.85
C ASN A 43 55.53 31.16 -13.49
N LYS A 44 56.87 31.10 -13.53
CA LYS A 44 57.71 32.12 -14.20
C LYS A 44 57.99 31.82 -15.67
N SER A 45 57.81 30.57 -16.10
CA SER A 45 58.03 30.19 -17.48
C SER A 45 56.88 30.68 -18.35
N ARG A 46 57.21 31.29 -19.50
CA ARG A 46 56.21 31.73 -20.50
C ARG A 46 55.31 30.60 -20.98
N SER A 47 55.78 29.35 -20.93
CA SER A 47 55.04 28.16 -21.39
C SER A 47 54.01 27.64 -20.39
N SER A 48 54.09 28.01 -19.11
CA SER A 48 53.27 27.41 -18.03
C SER A 48 52.74 28.42 -17.01
N GLN A 49 53.09 29.70 -17.13
CA GLN A 49 52.61 30.79 -16.25
C GLN A 49 51.08 30.98 -16.20
N TYR A 50 50.34 30.35 -17.11
CA TYR A 50 48.87 30.42 -17.19
C TYR A 50 48.20 29.07 -16.92
N HIS A 51 48.94 28.05 -16.48
CA HIS A 51 48.33 26.79 -16.10
C HIS A 51 47.55 26.92 -14.79
N ASN A 52 46.49 26.13 -14.69
CA ASN A 52 45.66 26.06 -13.50
C ASN A 52 46.32 25.15 -12.47
N THR A 53 46.62 25.74 -11.31
CA THR A 53 47.26 25.06 -10.18
C THR A 53 46.33 25.08 -8.96
N MET A 54 46.49 24.08 -8.09
CA MET A 54 45.85 24.01 -6.77
C MET A 54 46.85 23.47 -5.74
N SER A 55 46.59 23.67 -4.46
CA SER A 55 47.46 23.10 -3.42
C SER A 55 47.39 21.57 -3.43
N THR A 56 48.43 20.90 -2.93
CA THR A 56 48.37 19.45 -2.74
C THR A 56 47.29 19.03 -1.75
N GLU A 57 47.02 19.85 -0.73
CA GLU A 57 45.93 19.66 0.24
C GLU A 57 44.56 19.65 -0.48
N ASP A 58 44.24 20.69 -1.26
CA ASP A 58 42.99 20.80 -2.02
C ASP A 58 42.84 19.69 -3.07
N TYR A 59 43.97 19.26 -3.65
CA TYR A 59 44.01 18.13 -4.56
C TYR A 59 43.62 16.85 -3.82
N HIS A 60 44.20 16.56 -2.66
CA HIS A 60 43.89 15.36 -1.88
C HIS A 60 42.46 15.33 -1.32
N GLU A 61 41.84 16.49 -1.10
CA GLU A 61 40.43 16.59 -0.72
C GLU A 61 39.46 16.28 -1.86
N GLN A 62 39.92 16.21 -3.11
CA GLN A 62 39.07 15.83 -4.22
C GLN A 62 38.64 14.36 -4.15
N PRO A 63 37.44 14.01 -4.66
CA PRO A 63 36.99 12.63 -4.74
C PRO A 63 37.96 11.74 -5.52
N ALA A 64 38.13 10.49 -5.08
CA ALA A 64 39.06 9.52 -5.67
C ALA A 64 38.96 9.40 -7.21
N PHE A 65 37.73 9.43 -7.74
CA PHE A 65 37.46 9.30 -9.17
C PHE A 65 37.92 10.50 -10.01
N ILE A 66 38.06 11.70 -9.42
CA ILE A 66 38.55 12.89 -10.15
C ILE A 66 40.03 12.74 -10.51
N HIS A 67 40.81 12.07 -9.66
CA HIS A 67 42.22 11.81 -9.89
C HIS A 67 42.49 10.85 -11.04
N GLU A 68 41.49 10.05 -11.44
CA GLU A 68 41.60 9.08 -12.54
C GLU A 68 41.20 9.68 -13.89
N VAL A 69 40.68 10.92 -13.89
CA VAL A 69 40.29 11.64 -15.12
C VAL A 69 41.53 12.25 -15.75
N SER A 70 42.00 11.66 -16.86
CA SER A 70 43.08 12.24 -17.67
C SER A 70 42.53 13.21 -18.71
N SER A 71 43.29 14.26 -19.00
CA SER A 71 43.06 15.18 -20.13
C SER A 71 43.41 14.56 -21.49
N ARG A 72 43.93 13.31 -21.51
CA ARG A 72 44.41 12.61 -22.70
C ARG A 72 43.62 11.34 -23.01
N CYS A 73 43.48 11.07 -24.30
CA CYS A 73 42.88 9.85 -24.82
C CYS A 73 43.75 8.63 -24.51
N LYS A 74 43.14 7.60 -23.90
CA LYS A 74 43.84 6.36 -23.53
C LYS A 74 44.41 5.61 -24.74
N ASP A 75 43.71 5.62 -25.87
CA ASP A 75 44.11 4.85 -27.06
C ASP A 75 45.19 5.55 -27.90
N HIS A 76 45.20 6.89 -27.89
CA HIS A 76 46.03 7.68 -28.81
C HIS A 76 47.03 8.61 -28.08
N ASN A 77 46.96 8.70 -26.75
CA ASN A 77 47.78 9.56 -25.88
C ASN A 77 47.82 11.05 -26.28
N LYS A 78 46.77 11.51 -26.96
CA LYS A 78 46.59 12.91 -27.40
C LYS A 78 45.55 13.62 -26.55
N LYS A 79 45.69 14.95 -26.41
CA LYS A 79 44.73 15.77 -25.68
C LYS A 79 43.34 15.64 -26.27
N PHE A 80 42.33 15.67 -25.41
CA PHE A 80 40.94 15.74 -25.84
C PHE A 80 40.63 17.15 -26.36
N GLU A 81 40.11 17.22 -27.59
CA GLU A 81 39.82 18.50 -28.28
C GLU A 81 38.41 18.50 -28.89
N LEU A 82 37.80 17.32 -29.04
CA LEU A 82 36.48 17.14 -29.62
C LEU A 82 35.56 16.44 -28.61
N TYR A 83 34.25 16.59 -28.79
CA TYR A 83 33.22 15.88 -28.05
C TYR A 83 32.26 15.21 -29.02
N CYS A 84 31.97 13.92 -28.79
CA CYS A 84 30.99 13.16 -29.56
C CYS A 84 29.64 13.21 -28.87
N SER A 85 28.64 13.87 -29.46
CA SER A 85 27.30 13.95 -28.86
C SER A 85 26.57 12.60 -28.80
N PHE A 86 26.89 11.68 -29.72
CA PHE A 86 26.22 10.38 -29.81
C PHE A 86 26.66 9.40 -28.71
N HIS A 87 27.96 9.34 -28.43
CA HIS A 87 28.52 8.49 -27.36
C HIS A 87 28.76 9.25 -26.05
N ALA A 88 28.49 10.56 -26.06
CA ALA A 88 28.68 11.48 -24.96
C ALA A 88 30.07 11.46 -24.32
N CYS A 89 31.12 11.31 -25.13
CA CYS A 89 32.49 11.16 -24.65
C CYS A 89 33.45 12.20 -25.25
N PRO A 90 34.50 12.62 -24.50
CA PRO A 90 35.57 13.43 -25.05
C PRO A 90 36.44 12.59 -26.00
N CYS A 91 36.88 13.19 -27.11
CA CYS A 91 37.60 12.57 -28.20
C CYS A 91 38.84 13.39 -28.56
N CYS A 92 39.95 12.72 -28.88
CA CYS A 92 41.08 13.39 -29.52
C CYS A 92 40.84 13.46 -31.04
N VAL A 93 41.61 14.28 -31.76
CA VAL A 93 41.49 14.43 -33.22
C VAL A 93 41.64 13.11 -34.01
N GLN A 94 42.33 12.11 -33.44
CA GLN A 94 42.48 10.78 -34.06
C GLN A 94 41.30 9.85 -33.79
N CYS A 95 40.49 10.10 -32.75
CA CYS A 95 39.29 9.30 -32.47
C CYS A 95 38.24 9.44 -33.57
N VAL A 96 38.28 10.50 -34.39
CA VAL A 96 37.32 10.75 -35.49
C VAL A 96 37.24 9.57 -36.46
N PHE A 97 38.34 8.84 -36.68
CA PHE A 97 38.35 7.66 -37.55
C PHE A 97 37.51 6.50 -37.02
N ASN A 98 37.35 6.37 -35.70
CA ASN A 98 36.48 5.37 -35.07
C ASN A 98 35.04 5.89 -34.89
N HIS A 99 34.82 7.20 -35.07
CA HIS A 99 33.54 7.87 -34.95
C HIS A 99 32.97 8.32 -36.30
N GLN A 100 33.40 7.74 -37.43
CA GLN A 100 32.98 8.13 -38.79
C GLN A 100 31.46 8.14 -39.02
N LYS A 101 30.69 7.34 -38.26
CA LYS A 101 29.22 7.30 -38.33
C LYS A 101 28.52 8.32 -37.43
N CYS A 102 29.26 9.00 -36.55
CA CYS A 102 28.75 10.04 -35.66
C CYS A 102 28.82 11.38 -36.37
N GLN A 103 27.68 11.98 -36.69
CA GLN A 103 27.62 13.21 -37.48
C GLN A 103 27.79 14.50 -36.63
N ASP A 104 27.67 14.41 -35.30
CA ASP A 104 27.73 15.57 -34.40
C ASP A 104 28.95 15.52 -33.48
N MET A 105 30.07 16.02 -34.00
CA MET A 105 31.33 16.22 -33.26
C MET A 105 31.53 17.71 -33.05
N LYS A 106 31.65 18.15 -31.80
CA LYS A 106 31.80 19.56 -31.43
C LYS A 106 33.18 19.83 -30.83
N PRO A 107 33.75 21.04 -30.96
CA PRO A 107 34.93 21.42 -30.19
C PRO A 107 34.65 21.26 -28.70
N LEU A 108 35.52 20.54 -27.99
CA LEU A 108 35.35 20.26 -26.56
C LEU A 108 35.35 21.55 -25.74
N GLY A 109 36.13 22.56 -26.17
CA GLY A 109 36.18 23.88 -25.54
C GLY A 109 34.80 24.53 -25.42
N ASP A 110 33.94 24.40 -26.44
CA ASP A 110 32.60 24.99 -26.47
C ASP A 110 31.67 24.30 -25.46
N ILE A 111 31.83 22.98 -25.28
CA ILE A 111 31.04 22.16 -24.34
C ILE A 111 31.48 22.39 -22.89
N LEU A 112 32.77 22.61 -22.66
CA LEU A 112 33.34 22.81 -21.33
C LEU A 112 33.08 24.22 -20.77
N THR A 113 32.57 25.14 -21.58
CA THR A 113 32.17 26.46 -21.09
C THR A 113 31.04 26.34 -20.07
N HIS A 114 31.20 26.98 -18.90
CA HIS A 114 30.15 27.08 -17.88
C HIS A 114 29.60 25.75 -17.31
N VAL A 115 30.30 24.62 -17.44
CA VAL A 115 29.84 23.30 -16.93
C VAL A 115 29.52 23.33 -15.44
N LYS A 116 30.38 23.97 -14.62
CA LYS A 116 30.18 24.12 -13.17
C LYS A 116 28.89 24.89 -12.82
N SER A 117 28.45 25.78 -13.71
CA SER A 117 27.23 26.58 -13.59
C SER A 117 26.08 26.05 -14.46
N SER A 118 26.22 24.86 -15.04
CA SER A 118 25.22 24.30 -15.94
C SER A 118 23.96 23.85 -15.19
N ALA A 119 22.82 23.89 -15.87
CA ALA A 119 21.56 23.37 -15.35
C ALA A 119 21.66 21.88 -14.96
N SER A 120 22.53 21.11 -15.61
CA SER A 120 22.80 19.70 -15.30
C SER A 120 23.43 19.50 -13.92
N VAL A 121 24.40 20.35 -13.54
CA VAL A 121 25.04 20.31 -12.21
C VAL A 121 24.04 20.73 -11.12
N GLN A 122 23.28 21.80 -11.36
CA GLN A 122 22.23 22.25 -10.43
C GLN A 122 21.13 21.19 -10.22
N LYS A 123 20.78 20.44 -11.27
CA LYS A 123 19.80 19.35 -11.20
C LYS A 123 20.34 18.16 -10.41
N VAL A 124 21.60 17.76 -10.61
CA VAL A 124 22.24 16.71 -9.79
C VAL A 124 22.31 17.12 -8.33
N GLU A 125 22.67 18.38 -8.03
CA GLU A 125 22.68 18.89 -6.65
C GLU A 125 21.28 18.83 -6.02
N LYS A 126 20.23 19.20 -6.77
CA LYS A 126 18.84 19.09 -6.33
C LYS A 126 18.44 17.62 -6.10
N ASP A 127 18.82 16.71 -7.00
CA ASP A 127 18.52 15.28 -6.89
C ASP A 127 19.19 14.67 -5.65
N LEU A 128 20.44 15.04 -5.34
CA LEU A 128 21.14 14.61 -4.13
C LEU A 128 20.42 15.07 -2.86
N LYS A 129 19.95 16.33 -2.82
CA LYS A 129 19.15 16.86 -1.70
C LYS A 129 17.82 16.13 -1.55
N VAL A 130 17.15 15.82 -2.66
CA VAL A 130 15.91 15.04 -2.67
C VAL A 130 16.16 13.63 -2.14
N LEU A 131 17.21 12.94 -2.61
CA LEU A 131 17.58 11.62 -2.11
C LEU A 131 17.81 11.59 -0.61
N GLN A 132 18.58 12.56 -0.10
CA GLN A 132 18.86 12.65 1.33
C GLN A 132 17.55 12.78 2.12
N LYS A 133 16.66 13.68 1.71
CA LYS A 133 15.35 13.86 2.32
C LYS A 133 14.51 12.58 2.26
N ASN A 134 14.55 11.84 1.15
CA ASN A 134 13.84 10.56 1.02
C ASN A 134 14.35 9.54 2.03
N PHE A 135 15.67 9.42 2.19
CA PHE A 135 16.25 8.52 3.17
C PHE A 135 15.82 8.90 4.59
N ASP A 136 15.80 10.18 4.92
CA ASP A 136 15.33 10.65 6.22
C ASP A 136 13.85 10.30 6.45
N GLU A 137 12.98 10.54 5.47
CA GLU A 137 11.57 10.17 5.54
C GLU A 137 11.37 8.64 5.67
N VAL A 138 12.16 7.85 4.93
CA VAL A 138 12.15 6.38 4.97
C VAL A 138 12.56 5.88 6.36
N LEU A 139 13.60 6.47 6.93
CA LEU A 139 14.06 6.14 8.27
C LEU A 139 12.99 6.45 9.33
N ILE A 140 12.33 7.61 9.24
CA ILE A 140 11.24 7.98 10.14
C ILE A 140 10.07 6.99 9.99
N TYR A 141 9.70 6.64 8.75
CA TYR A 141 8.64 5.69 8.48
C TYR A 141 8.92 4.30 9.06
N PHE A 142 10.11 3.75 8.83
CA PHE A 142 10.47 2.44 9.37
C PHE A 142 10.54 2.43 10.89
N LYS A 143 11.08 3.49 11.51
CA LYS A 143 11.07 3.62 12.98
C LYS A 143 9.65 3.61 13.54
N SER A 144 8.75 4.43 12.99
CA SER A 144 7.34 4.43 13.40
C SER A 144 6.63 3.08 13.15
N ARG A 145 7.00 2.36 12.09
CA ARG A 145 6.42 1.05 11.79
C ARG A 145 6.87 -0.02 12.79
N ILE A 146 8.12 0.05 13.25
CA ILE A 146 8.63 -0.80 14.34
C ILE A 146 7.81 -0.56 15.61
N ASP A 147 7.58 0.70 15.99
CA ASP A 147 6.77 1.04 17.17
C ASP A 147 5.34 0.49 17.06
N LYS A 148 4.70 0.62 15.88
CA LYS A 148 3.36 0.06 15.64
C LYS A 148 3.32 -1.45 15.75
N ILE A 149 4.34 -2.16 15.24
CA ILE A 149 4.43 -3.62 15.37
C ILE A 149 4.54 -4.02 16.85
N HIS A 150 5.29 -3.27 17.65
CA HIS A 150 5.37 -3.50 19.09
C HIS A 150 4.03 -3.29 19.80
N ILE A 151 3.27 -2.26 19.41
CA ILE A 151 1.91 -2.03 19.94
C ILE A 151 0.99 -3.19 19.55
N GLN A 152 0.94 -3.57 18.27
CA GLN A 152 0.11 -4.68 17.77
C GLN A 152 0.43 -6.01 18.45
N LYS A 153 1.71 -6.30 18.69
CA LYS A 153 2.12 -7.48 19.48
C LYS A 153 1.54 -7.43 20.89
N THR A 154 1.54 -6.25 21.52
CA THR A 154 1.05 -6.08 22.90
C THR A 154 -0.46 -6.24 22.96
N GLU A 155 -1.19 -5.63 22.01
CA GLU A 155 -2.64 -5.79 21.83
C GLU A 155 -3.03 -7.27 21.62
N ALA A 156 -2.31 -7.98 20.73
CA ALA A 156 -2.56 -9.41 20.52
C ALA A 156 -2.30 -10.27 21.77
N ILE A 157 -1.32 -9.89 22.60
CA ILE A 157 -1.07 -10.55 23.89
C ILE A 157 -2.24 -10.30 24.85
N GLU A 158 -2.78 -9.08 24.90
CA GLU A 158 -3.95 -8.74 25.72
C GLU A 158 -5.19 -9.50 25.24
N GLU A 159 -5.47 -9.56 23.94
CA GLU A 159 -6.62 -10.31 23.40
C GLU A 159 -6.57 -11.81 23.75
N ILE A 160 -5.38 -12.43 23.68
CA ILE A 160 -5.20 -13.84 24.07
C ILE A 160 -5.47 -14.02 25.57
N ARG A 161 -5.03 -13.07 26.40
CA ARG A 161 -5.25 -13.11 27.86
C ARG A 161 -6.71 -12.90 28.21
N ASP A 162 -7.37 -11.92 27.61
CA ASP A 162 -8.79 -11.63 27.81
C ASP A 162 -9.66 -12.82 27.37
N MET A 163 -9.31 -13.45 26.24
CA MET A 163 -9.98 -14.66 25.79
C MET A 163 -9.81 -15.80 26.80
N ARG A 164 -8.61 -15.99 27.35
CA ARG A 164 -8.36 -17.01 28.36
C ARG A 164 -9.14 -16.73 29.64
N GLU A 165 -9.13 -15.49 30.13
CA GLU A 165 -9.85 -15.08 31.33
C GLU A 165 -11.36 -15.27 31.17
N SER A 166 -11.91 -14.95 29.99
CA SER A 166 -13.33 -15.19 29.67
C SER A 166 -13.71 -16.68 29.69
N ILE A 167 -12.82 -17.55 29.20
CA ILE A 167 -13.01 -19.01 29.25
C ILE A 167 -12.98 -19.50 30.70
N ASP A 168 -12.00 -19.05 31.49
CA ASP A 168 -11.87 -19.43 32.89
C ASP A 168 -13.10 -18.96 33.71
N ASP A 169 -13.58 -17.74 33.50
CA ASP A 169 -14.81 -17.21 34.11
C ASP A 169 -16.07 -18.00 33.71
N TYR A 170 -16.14 -18.48 32.47
CA TYR A 170 -17.24 -19.33 32.03
C TYR A 170 -17.21 -20.69 32.74
N PHE A 171 -16.05 -21.33 32.82
CA PHE A 171 -15.92 -22.62 33.52
C PHE A 171 -16.14 -22.51 35.03
N ASN A 172 -15.61 -21.46 35.67
CA ASN A 172 -15.85 -21.18 37.08
C ASN A 172 -17.36 -21.04 37.39
N ARG A 173 -18.12 -20.37 36.50
CA ARG A 173 -19.58 -20.28 36.65
C ARG A 173 -20.28 -21.62 36.50
N LEU A 174 -19.87 -22.44 35.53
CA LEU A 174 -20.45 -23.78 35.34
C LEU A 174 -20.15 -24.70 36.55
N GLU A 175 -18.93 -24.65 37.07
CA GLU A 175 -18.55 -25.35 38.30
C GLU A 175 -19.42 -24.92 39.47
N GLN A 176 -19.53 -23.61 39.71
CA GLN A 176 -20.32 -23.08 40.82
C GLN A 176 -21.80 -23.49 40.72
N GLN A 177 -22.38 -23.48 39.51
CA GLN A 177 -23.76 -23.94 39.30
C GLN A 177 -23.96 -25.41 39.69
N VAL A 178 -23.01 -26.29 39.36
CA VAL A 178 -23.09 -27.71 39.72
C VAL A 178 -22.90 -27.90 41.22
N LEU A 179 -21.99 -27.14 41.84
CA LEU A 179 -21.76 -27.17 43.29
C LEU A 179 -22.99 -26.67 44.07
N ASP A 180 -23.62 -25.59 43.60
CA ASP A 180 -24.83 -25.04 44.22
C ASP A 180 -26.03 -26.01 44.12
N ASP A 181 -26.22 -26.67 42.96
CA ASP A 181 -27.25 -27.68 42.78
C ASP A 181 -26.98 -28.93 43.64
N LEU A 182 -25.72 -29.33 43.76
CA LEU A 182 -25.31 -30.42 44.65
C LEU A 182 -25.63 -30.07 46.11
N GLU A 183 -25.25 -28.88 46.58
CA GLU A 183 -25.51 -28.45 47.94
C GLU A 183 -27.02 -28.34 48.22
N SER A 184 -27.80 -27.81 47.28
CA SER A 184 -29.26 -27.74 47.40
C SER A 184 -29.91 -29.12 47.51
N LYS A 185 -29.50 -30.06 46.65
CA LYS A 185 -30.01 -31.45 46.67
C LYS A 185 -29.57 -32.18 47.94
N HIS A 186 -28.31 -32.01 48.35
CA HIS A 186 -27.78 -32.58 49.58
C HIS A 186 -28.54 -32.05 50.81
N SER A 187 -28.68 -30.73 50.93
CA SER A 187 -29.45 -30.06 51.98
C SER A 187 -30.88 -30.60 52.09
N LYS A 188 -31.58 -30.70 50.95
CA LYS A 188 -32.95 -31.23 50.91
C LYS A 188 -33.03 -32.71 51.27
N LEU A 189 -32.07 -33.51 50.84
CA LEU A 189 -32.00 -34.92 51.21
C LEU A 189 -31.74 -35.06 52.71
N ASN A 190 -30.79 -34.30 53.24
CA ASN A 190 -30.40 -34.31 54.64
C ASN A 190 -31.56 -33.85 55.54
N SER A 191 -32.27 -32.76 55.20
CA SER A 191 -33.42 -32.29 55.96
C SER A 191 -34.54 -33.33 56.05
N ASN A 192 -34.80 -34.04 54.95
CA ASN A 192 -35.80 -35.10 54.91
C ASN A 192 -35.41 -36.27 55.82
N ILE A 193 -34.14 -36.69 55.77
CA ILE A 193 -33.62 -37.77 56.62
C ILE A 193 -33.62 -37.35 58.09
N SER A 194 -33.15 -36.15 58.43
CA SER A 194 -33.16 -35.64 59.81
C SER A 194 -34.57 -35.59 60.39
N THR A 195 -35.56 -35.18 59.61
CA THR A 195 -36.97 -35.18 60.04
C THR A 195 -37.47 -36.60 60.34
N LEU A 196 -37.12 -37.58 59.49
CA LEU A 196 -37.47 -38.98 59.73
C LEU A 196 -36.78 -39.55 60.98
N VAL A 197 -35.50 -39.20 61.19
CA VAL A 197 -34.74 -39.58 62.39
C VAL A 197 -35.43 -39.03 63.63
N GLU A 198 -35.75 -37.74 63.68
CA GLU A 198 -36.47 -37.14 64.82
C GLU A 198 -37.81 -37.83 65.10
N GLN A 199 -38.58 -38.15 64.05
CA GLN A 199 -39.86 -38.85 64.20
C GLN A 199 -39.70 -40.28 64.74
N ILE A 200 -38.65 -40.99 64.31
CA ILE A 200 -38.35 -42.35 64.78
C ILE A 200 -37.85 -42.30 66.22
N GLU A 201 -36.96 -41.36 66.57
CA GLU A 201 -36.47 -41.16 67.93
C GLU A 201 -37.61 -40.87 68.91
N GLN A 202 -38.51 -39.95 68.56
CA GLN A 202 -39.67 -39.64 69.39
C GLN A 202 -40.58 -40.86 69.62
N ARG A 203 -40.82 -41.67 68.59
CA ARG A 203 -41.60 -42.91 68.72
C ARG A 203 -40.85 -43.97 69.54
N SER A 204 -39.54 -44.09 69.36
CA SER A 204 -38.68 -45.00 70.12
C SER A 204 -38.73 -44.70 71.62
N ILE A 205 -38.62 -43.41 72.02
CA ILE A 205 -38.76 -42.98 73.43
C ILE A 205 -40.13 -43.35 74.00
N LYS A 206 -41.20 -43.18 73.22
CA LYS A 206 -42.56 -43.59 73.66
C LYS A 206 -42.63 -45.09 73.90
N ILE A 207 -42.08 -45.91 73.01
CA ILE A 207 -42.05 -47.37 73.17
C ILE A 207 -41.22 -47.79 74.38
N LEU A 208 -40.05 -47.17 74.62
CA LEU A 208 -39.24 -47.41 75.82
C LEU A 208 -40.03 -47.10 77.10
N LYS A 209 -40.75 -45.98 77.13
CA LYS A 209 -41.62 -45.64 78.26
C LYS A 209 -42.75 -46.65 78.46
N LEU A 210 -43.40 -47.08 77.37
CA LEU A 210 -44.41 -48.13 77.43
C LEU A 210 -43.84 -49.46 77.97
N GLN A 211 -42.60 -49.81 77.63
CA GLN A 211 -41.93 -51.02 78.17
C GLN A 211 -41.72 -50.91 79.69
N GLU A 212 -41.33 -49.72 80.19
CA GLU A 212 -41.20 -49.47 81.63
C GLU A 212 -42.55 -49.53 82.35
N ASP A 213 -43.58 -48.88 81.78
CA ASP A 213 -44.94 -48.88 82.31
C ASP A 213 -45.54 -50.29 82.32
N PHE A 214 -45.31 -51.09 81.27
CA PHE A 214 -45.71 -52.49 81.20
C PHE A 214 -45.05 -53.32 82.29
N SER A 215 -43.74 -53.12 82.53
CA SER A 215 -43.01 -53.81 83.59
C SER A 215 -43.62 -53.51 84.97
N LYS A 216 -43.98 -52.26 85.24
CA LYS A 216 -44.69 -51.88 86.48
C LYS A 216 -46.08 -52.50 86.57
N MET A 217 -46.83 -52.52 85.47
CA MET A 217 -48.15 -53.14 85.41
C MET A 217 -48.09 -54.63 85.76
N THR A 218 -47.14 -55.38 85.20
CA THR A 218 -46.99 -56.82 85.49
C THR A 218 -46.69 -57.11 86.97
N GLN A 219 -46.11 -56.15 87.70
CA GLN A 219 -45.75 -56.31 89.12
C GLN A 219 -46.85 -55.84 90.08
N PHE A 220 -47.59 -54.79 89.73
CA PHE A 220 -48.45 -54.08 90.69
C PHE A 220 -49.93 -53.94 90.27
N ALA A 221 -50.30 -54.22 89.01
CA ALA A 221 -51.67 -54.04 88.55
C ALA A 221 -52.57 -55.24 88.89
N THR A 222 -53.87 -54.98 89.09
CA THR A 222 -54.90 -56.03 89.20
C THR A 222 -55.20 -56.66 87.83
N ASP A 223 -55.76 -57.87 87.80
CA ASP A 223 -56.13 -58.57 86.55
C ASP A 223 -56.98 -57.72 85.59
N LEU A 224 -57.92 -56.94 86.13
CA LEU A 224 -58.77 -56.03 85.33
C LEU A 224 -57.97 -54.86 84.76
N GLN A 225 -57.09 -54.24 85.55
CA GLN A 225 -56.21 -53.16 85.08
C GLN A 225 -55.20 -53.67 84.03
N MET A 226 -54.72 -54.91 84.22
CA MET A 226 -53.84 -55.59 83.28
C MET A 226 -54.55 -55.84 81.94
N TYR A 227 -55.77 -56.39 81.97
CA TYR A 227 -56.56 -56.65 80.76
C TYR A 227 -56.86 -55.36 79.96
N VAL A 228 -57.21 -54.26 80.64
CA VAL A 228 -57.47 -52.98 79.97
C VAL A 228 -56.19 -52.35 79.41
N GLY A 229 -55.11 -52.32 80.20
CA GLY A 229 -53.86 -51.70 79.74
C GLY A 229 -53.15 -52.49 78.65
N LEU A 230 -53.29 -53.83 78.62
CA LEU A 230 -52.81 -54.67 77.51
C LEU A 230 -53.37 -54.20 76.16
N ARG A 231 -54.66 -53.86 76.07
CA ARG A 231 -55.28 -53.37 74.83
C ARG A 231 -54.68 -52.04 74.36
N GLU A 232 -54.34 -51.14 75.28
CA GLU A 232 -53.72 -49.85 74.92
C GLU A 232 -52.26 -50.01 74.48
N ILE A 233 -51.53 -50.95 75.09
CA ILE A 233 -50.17 -51.32 74.69
C ILE A 233 -50.17 -52.00 73.32
N GLU A 234 -51.06 -52.96 73.09
CA GLU A 234 -51.23 -53.64 71.80
C GLU A 234 -51.55 -52.64 70.69
N LYS A 235 -52.46 -51.69 70.96
CA LYS A 235 -52.81 -50.62 70.03
C LYS A 235 -51.59 -49.76 69.68
N THR A 236 -50.87 -49.25 70.68
CA THR A 236 -49.68 -48.39 70.46
C THR A 236 -48.56 -49.15 69.74
N THR A 237 -48.37 -50.43 70.06
CA THR A 237 -47.37 -51.30 69.42
C THR A 237 -47.75 -51.60 67.96
N SER A 238 -49.03 -51.83 67.69
CA SER A 238 -49.54 -52.03 66.33
C SER A 238 -49.39 -50.77 65.47
N GLU A 239 -49.67 -49.59 66.02
CA GLU A 239 -49.46 -48.30 65.35
C GLU A 239 -47.97 -48.07 65.01
N ALA A 240 -47.06 -48.40 65.92
CA ALA A 240 -45.62 -48.31 65.67
C ALA A 240 -45.13 -49.31 64.61
N ALA A 241 -45.60 -50.56 64.67
CA ALA A 241 -45.27 -51.58 63.67
C ALA A 241 -45.78 -51.21 62.27
N LYS A 242 -47.00 -50.65 62.19
CA LYS A 242 -47.55 -50.14 60.93
C LYS A 242 -46.68 -49.02 60.36
N TYR A 243 -46.24 -48.08 61.19
CA TYR A 243 -45.37 -46.99 60.73
C TYR A 243 -44.03 -47.49 60.17
N ILE A 244 -43.41 -48.51 60.78
CA ILE A 244 -42.19 -49.14 60.24
C ILE A 244 -42.46 -49.81 58.90
N SER A 245 -43.59 -50.53 58.78
CA SER A 245 -44.01 -51.13 57.52
C SER A 245 -44.26 -50.09 56.43
N ASP A 246 -44.86 -48.95 56.78
CA ASP A 246 -45.11 -47.84 55.85
C ASP A 246 -43.77 -47.25 55.34
N LEU A 247 -42.77 -47.08 56.22
CA LEU A 247 -41.42 -46.64 55.81
C LEU A 247 -40.72 -47.59 54.84
N GLU A 248 -40.90 -48.90 55.02
CA GLU A 248 -40.35 -49.92 54.13
C GLU A 248 -41.05 -49.91 52.76
N VAL A 249 -42.39 -49.87 52.74
CA VAL A 249 -43.19 -49.84 51.52
C VAL A 249 -42.96 -48.56 50.70
N ASP A 250 -42.84 -47.42 51.37
CA ASP A 250 -42.57 -46.13 50.73
C ASP A 250 -41.11 -45.98 50.29
N GLY A 251 -40.25 -46.98 50.57
CA GLY A 251 -38.86 -47.00 50.16
C GLY A 251 -37.98 -45.98 50.88
N HIS A 252 -38.41 -45.49 52.05
CA HIS A 252 -37.64 -44.58 52.89
C HIS A 252 -36.39 -45.24 53.49
N LEU A 253 -36.38 -46.57 53.57
CA LEU A 253 -35.25 -47.38 54.03
C LEU A 253 -34.20 -47.68 52.94
N ASN A 254 -34.46 -47.28 51.69
CA ASN A 254 -33.53 -47.51 50.59
C ASN A 254 -32.34 -46.53 50.63
N ASP A 255 -31.13 -47.06 50.41
CA ASP A 255 -29.93 -46.24 50.27
C ASP A 255 -30.03 -45.30 49.07
N LYS A 256 -29.77 -44.02 49.29
CA LYS A 256 -29.71 -42.99 48.25
C LYS A 256 -28.26 -42.63 47.96
N LYS A 257 -27.85 -42.76 46.69
CA LYS A 257 -26.51 -42.42 46.22
C LYS A 257 -26.53 -41.14 45.38
N ILE A 258 -25.55 -40.27 45.60
CA ILE A 258 -25.29 -39.10 44.75
C ILE A 258 -24.34 -39.54 43.63
N GLU A 259 -24.73 -39.32 42.38
CA GLU A 259 -23.93 -39.61 41.19
C GLU A 259 -23.80 -38.33 40.34
N ILE A 260 -22.57 -37.98 39.96
CA ILE A 260 -22.30 -36.84 39.07
C ILE A 260 -22.17 -37.37 37.65
N ARG A 261 -22.91 -36.76 36.71
CA ARG A 261 -22.77 -37.02 35.28
C ARG A 261 -22.19 -35.79 34.61
N ILE A 262 -20.93 -35.89 34.21
CA ILE A 262 -20.23 -34.82 33.50
C ILE A 262 -20.77 -34.77 32.07
N SER A 263 -21.00 -33.56 31.56
CA SER A 263 -21.47 -33.36 30.20
C SER A 263 -20.44 -33.90 29.20
N PRO A 264 -20.84 -34.72 28.20
CA PRO A 264 -19.93 -35.19 27.15
C PRO A 264 -19.24 -34.05 26.38
N SER A 265 -19.88 -32.89 26.26
CA SER A 265 -19.31 -31.71 25.60
C SER A 265 -18.12 -31.10 26.35
N LEU A 266 -18.01 -31.29 27.66
CA LEU A 266 -16.83 -30.87 28.43
C LEU A 266 -15.65 -31.80 28.18
N GLN A 267 -15.91 -33.11 28.02
CA GLN A 267 -14.89 -34.09 27.63
C GLN A 267 -14.37 -33.83 26.22
N SER A 268 -15.25 -33.49 25.27
CA SER A 268 -14.84 -33.21 23.90
C SER A 268 -13.94 -31.97 23.79
N ILE A 269 -14.15 -30.93 24.60
CA ILE A 269 -13.28 -29.74 24.60
C ILE A 269 -11.82 -30.11 24.93
N ILE A 270 -11.59 -31.03 25.87
CA ILE A 270 -10.25 -31.47 26.28
C ILE A 270 -9.55 -32.23 25.15
N GLU A 271 -10.30 -32.97 24.33
CA GLU A 271 -9.75 -33.82 23.27
C GLU A 271 -9.65 -33.09 21.90
N GLU A 272 -10.56 -32.17 21.62
CA GLU A 272 -10.72 -31.52 20.31
C GLU A 272 -9.93 -30.22 20.18
N VAL A 273 -9.75 -29.46 21.26
CA VAL A 273 -9.06 -28.15 21.19
C VAL A 273 -7.54 -28.35 21.28
N LYS A 274 -6.87 -28.30 20.13
CA LYS A 274 -5.40 -28.48 20.02
C LYS A 274 -4.60 -27.18 19.93
N SER A 275 -5.24 -26.08 19.59
CA SER A 275 -4.63 -24.75 19.54
C SER A 275 -5.65 -23.67 19.94
N PHE A 276 -5.16 -22.56 20.50
CA PHE A 276 -5.98 -21.38 20.79
C PHE A 276 -6.28 -20.54 19.54
N GLY A 277 -5.46 -20.68 18.51
CA GLY A 277 -5.54 -19.94 17.27
C GLY A 277 -4.20 -19.96 16.55
N ASP A 278 -4.20 -19.45 15.32
CA ASP A 278 -3.02 -19.30 14.48
C ASP A 278 -2.62 -17.82 14.39
N ILE A 279 -1.31 -17.55 14.46
CA ILE A 279 -0.79 -16.18 14.30
C ILE A 279 -0.26 -16.03 12.88
N ASP A 280 -0.99 -15.30 12.05
CA ASP A 280 -0.57 -14.96 10.69
C ASP A 280 -0.01 -13.53 10.61
N ILE A 281 1.19 -13.40 10.05
CA ILE A 281 1.74 -12.09 9.68
C ILE A 281 1.17 -11.72 8.31
N ILE A 282 0.03 -11.04 8.33
CA ILE A 282 -0.61 -10.56 7.11
C ILE A 282 0.19 -9.37 6.57
N THR A 283 0.80 -9.56 5.40
CA THR A 283 1.54 -8.49 4.74
C THR A 283 0.53 -7.57 4.05
N ASN A 284 0.18 -6.47 4.71
CA ASN A 284 -0.58 -5.41 4.07
C ASN A 284 0.31 -4.71 3.03
N ASN A 285 0.05 -4.96 1.75
CA ASN A 285 0.65 -4.21 0.64
C ASN A 285 0.11 -2.77 0.53
N ASP A 286 -0.79 -2.37 1.43
CA ASP A 286 -1.34 -1.02 1.62
C ASP A 286 -0.39 -0.07 2.39
N SER A 287 0.94 -0.17 2.21
CA SER A 287 1.84 0.85 2.76
C SER A 287 1.76 2.12 1.91
N SER A 288 1.03 3.13 2.41
CA SER A 288 0.89 4.48 1.83
C SER A 288 2.19 5.30 1.83
N PHE A 289 3.34 4.67 1.99
CA PHE A 289 4.63 5.33 2.08
C PHE A 289 5.32 5.29 0.72
N SER A 290 5.24 6.42 0.02
CA SER A 290 5.88 6.59 -1.28
C SER A 290 7.29 7.13 -1.09
N VAL A 291 8.29 6.31 -1.40
CA VAL A 291 9.68 6.79 -1.53
C VAL A 291 9.84 7.40 -2.92
N HIS A 292 10.44 8.58 -3.01
CA HIS A 292 10.94 9.10 -4.29
C HIS A 292 12.07 8.18 -4.77
N LEU A 293 11.80 7.43 -5.82
CA LEU A 293 12.74 6.50 -6.44
C LEU A 293 13.51 7.26 -7.52
N LEU A 294 14.85 7.29 -7.43
CA LEU A 294 15.71 7.71 -8.53
C LEU A 294 16.10 6.47 -9.34
N TYR A 295 15.95 6.57 -10.66
CA TYR A 295 16.29 5.50 -11.60
C TYR A 295 17.55 5.87 -12.38
N GLU A 296 18.31 4.84 -12.81
CA GLU A 296 19.53 4.99 -13.61
C GLU A 296 19.30 5.81 -14.88
N ARG A 297 20.20 6.77 -15.13
CA ARG A 297 20.22 7.55 -16.37
C ARG A 297 20.99 6.76 -17.43
N LYS A 298 20.40 6.59 -18.62
CA LYS A 298 21.15 6.23 -19.83
C LYS A 298 21.54 7.44 -20.70
N ASP A 299 21.38 8.66 -20.20
CA ASP A 299 21.46 9.85 -21.05
C ASP A 299 22.47 10.87 -20.54
N GLN A 300 23.68 10.83 -21.11
CA GLN A 300 24.49 12.04 -21.27
C GLN A 300 24.19 12.76 -22.61
N ALA A 301 23.23 12.26 -23.42
CA ALA A 301 23.08 12.65 -24.84
C ALA A 301 21.96 13.65 -25.17
N HIS A 302 21.19 14.17 -24.21
CA HIS A 302 20.03 15.03 -24.53
C HIS A 302 20.18 16.47 -24.06
N ILE A 303 21.12 17.18 -24.69
CA ILE A 303 20.99 18.63 -24.88
C ILE A 303 20.53 18.79 -26.33
N LEU A 304 19.34 19.41 -26.52
CA LEU A 304 18.61 19.72 -27.76
C LEU A 304 17.41 18.80 -28.06
N VAL A 305 16.23 19.23 -27.58
CA VAL A 305 14.93 18.76 -28.06
C VAL A 305 14.57 19.55 -29.32
N HIS A 306 14.30 18.85 -30.43
CA HIS A 306 13.60 19.43 -31.57
C HIS A 306 12.13 19.63 -31.20
N THR A 307 11.67 20.88 -31.19
CA THR A 307 10.26 21.24 -31.00
C THR A 307 9.52 21.16 -32.34
N ASP A 308 8.41 20.42 -32.40
CA ASP A 308 7.46 20.49 -33.51
C ASP A 308 6.67 21.82 -33.40
N PRO A 309 6.68 22.70 -34.42
CA PRO A 309 5.95 23.97 -34.41
C PRO A 309 4.42 23.82 -34.22
N GLY A 310 3.85 22.63 -34.42
CA GLY A 310 2.44 22.33 -34.12
C GLY A 310 2.13 22.27 -32.62
N ILE A 311 3.06 21.78 -31.79
CA ILE A 311 2.88 21.65 -30.34
C ILE A 311 2.85 23.04 -29.66
N ASP A 312 3.53 24.04 -30.22
CA ASP A 312 3.61 25.36 -29.59
C ASP A 312 2.28 26.09 -29.46
N ARG A 313 1.28 25.70 -30.27
CA ARG A 313 -0.08 26.24 -30.24
C ARG A 313 -0.98 25.62 -29.17
N ILE A 314 -0.57 24.52 -28.55
CA ILE A 314 -1.31 23.79 -27.50
C ILE A 314 -1.01 24.43 -26.14
N GLY A 315 -1.38 25.70 -25.97
CA GLY A 315 -1.23 26.43 -24.72
C GLY A 315 -2.56 26.47 -23.96
N PRO A 316 -2.87 25.46 -23.12
CA PRO A 316 -4.16 25.42 -22.48
C PRO A 316 -4.33 26.59 -21.53
N SER A 317 -5.44 27.32 -21.66
CA SER A 317 -5.79 28.38 -20.72
C SER A 317 -6.62 27.80 -19.58
N LEU A 318 -6.19 28.01 -18.34
CA LEU A 318 -6.98 27.65 -17.15
C LEU A 318 -8.30 28.44 -17.17
N LEU A 319 -9.42 27.72 -17.27
CA LEU A 319 -10.76 28.31 -17.24
C LEU A 319 -11.31 28.36 -15.81
N GLN A 320 -11.11 27.29 -15.05
CA GLN A 320 -11.68 27.17 -13.72
C GLN A 320 -10.82 26.31 -12.80
N LYS A 321 -10.75 26.70 -11.52
CA LYS A 321 -10.20 25.91 -10.43
C LYS A 321 -11.22 25.87 -9.29
N TRP A 322 -11.53 24.67 -8.79
CA TRP A 322 -12.44 24.52 -7.65
C TRP A 322 -12.02 23.35 -6.76
N LYS A 323 -12.16 23.55 -5.45
CA LYS A 323 -11.82 22.54 -4.42
C LYS A 323 -13.01 21.65 -4.12
N ILE A 324 -12.76 20.42 -3.71
CA ILE A 324 -13.82 19.55 -3.20
C ILE A 324 -14.41 20.15 -1.90
N PRO A 325 -15.74 20.24 -1.76
CA PRO A 325 -16.38 20.80 -0.58
C PRO A 325 -15.94 20.11 0.73
N LYS A 326 -15.71 20.89 1.79
CA LYS A 326 -15.26 20.37 3.11
C LYS A 326 -16.13 19.22 3.63
N LYS A 327 -17.45 19.28 3.43
CA LYS A 327 -18.42 18.25 3.85
C LYS A 327 -18.23 16.87 3.19
N MET A 328 -17.39 16.77 2.16
CA MET A 328 -17.11 15.52 1.44
C MET A 328 -15.76 14.93 1.83
N LYS A 329 -14.96 15.62 2.66
CA LYS A 329 -13.67 15.10 3.11
C LYS A 329 -13.86 14.03 4.20
N PRO A 330 -12.94 13.06 4.34
CA PRO A 330 -11.74 12.86 3.52
C PRO A 330 -12.08 12.36 2.09
N VAL A 331 -11.34 12.83 1.08
CA VAL A 331 -11.54 12.44 -0.32
C VAL A 331 -10.19 12.14 -0.99
N TYR A 332 -10.11 11.03 -1.72
CA TYR A 332 -8.96 10.71 -2.57
C TYR A 332 -9.44 10.46 -3.99
N VAL A 333 -9.21 11.43 -4.87
CA VAL A 333 -9.71 11.38 -6.25
C VAL A 333 -8.75 10.55 -7.09
N ILE A 334 -9.19 9.35 -7.49
CA ILE A 334 -8.37 8.42 -8.29
C ILE A 334 -8.60 8.59 -9.79
N ALA A 335 -9.79 9.03 -10.19
CA ALA A 335 -10.13 9.30 -11.58
C ALA A 335 -11.24 10.37 -11.66
N CYS A 336 -11.27 11.09 -12.77
CA CYS A 336 -12.35 12.00 -13.12
C CYS A 336 -12.79 11.80 -14.57
N ARG A 337 -14.07 12.05 -14.87
CA ARG A 337 -14.60 12.01 -16.24
C ARG A 337 -15.53 13.17 -16.54
N LEU A 338 -15.43 13.70 -17.75
CA LEU A 338 -16.26 14.76 -18.28
C LEU A 338 -17.37 14.14 -19.14
N LEU A 339 -18.61 14.31 -18.71
CA LEU A 339 -19.79 13.85 -19.45
C LEU A 339 -20.09 14.77 -20.65
N PRO A 340 -20.81 14.30 -21.68
CA PRO A 340 -21.12 15.10 -22.87
C PRO A 340 -21.84 16.43 -22.57
N ASP A 341 -22.69 16.43 -21.54
CA ASP A 341 -23.43 17.61 -21.05
C ASP A 341 -22.56 18.59 -20.23
N GLY A 342 -21.29 18.26 -20.00
CA GLY A 342 -20.31 19.05 -19.26
C GLY A 342 -20.32 18.80 -17.76
N LYS A 343 -21.16 17.90 -17.23
CA LYS A 343 -21.05 17.46 -15.83
C LYS A 343 -19.78 16.65 -15.62
N ILE A 344 -19.29 16.65 -14.38
CA ILE A 344 -18.02 16.03 -14.02
C ILE A 344 -18.29 14.92 -13.01
N LEU A 345 -17.82 13.72 -13.32
CA LEU A 345 -17.78 12.59 -12.40
C LEU A 345 -16.43 12.53 -11.70
N ILE A 346 -16.48 12.27 -10.40
CA ILE A 346 -15.32 12.10 -9.54
C ILE A 346 -15.41 10.74 -8.86
N LEU A 347 -14.38 9.94 -9.05
CA LEU A 347 -14.24 8.64 -8.41
C LEU A 347 -13.41 8.79 -7.13
N ASP A 348 -14.07 8.66 -5.98
CA ASP A 348 -13.44 8.75 -4.66
C ASP A 348 -13.05 7.34 -4.20
N ASN A 349 -11.75 7.09 -4.15
CA ASN A 349 -11.21 5.81 -3.69
C ASN A 349 -11.33 5.65 -2.17
N ARG A 350 -11.17 6.75 -1.42
CA ARG A 350 -11.11 6.73 0.06
C ARG A 350 -12.44 6.34 0.67
N GLN A 351 -13.53 6.94 0.20
CA GLN A 351 -14.89 6.60 0.63
C GLN A 351 -15.62 5.67 -0.36
N ARG A 352 -14.90 5.10 -1.34
CA ARG A 352 -15.41 4.12 -2.31
C ARG A 352 -16.71 4.56 -2.98
N ARG A 353 -16.77 5.76 -3.54
CA ARG A 353 -18.03 6.31 -4.08
C ARG A 353 -17.81 7.10 -5.35
N LEU A 354 -18.86 7.16 -6.17
CA LEU A 354 -18.92 7.95 -7.39
C LEU A 354 -19.75 9.21 -7.13
N LEU A 355 -19.16 10.38 -7.37
CA LEU A 355 -19.76 11.68 -7.11
C LEU A 355 -20.00 12.42 -8.43
N LEU A 356 -21.14 13.09 -8.55
CA LEU A 356 -21.49 13.90 -9.72
C LEU A 356 -21.49 15.39 -9.36
N PHE A 357 -20.79 16.18 -10.17
CA PHE A 357 -20.67 17.62 -10.07
C PHE A 357 -21.17 18.29 -11.35
N SER A 358 -21.68 19.51 -11.21
CA SER A 358 -21.97 20.39 -12.33
C SER A 358 -20.68 20.88 -12.98
N LYS A 359 -20.79 21.40 -14.21
CA LYS A 359 -19.68 22.04 -14.93
C LYS A 359 -18.97 23.15 -14.14
N ASN A 360 -19.68 23.78 -13.19
CA ASN A 360 -19.15 24.86 -12.36
C ASN A 360 -18.55 24.37 -11.03
N GLY A 361 -18.46 23.05 -10.80
CA GLY A 361 -17.91 22.48 -9.55
C GLY A 361 -18.90 22.40 -8.38
N ASN A 362 -20.18 22.73 -8.59
CA ASN A 362 -21.21 22.49 -7.57
C ASN A 362 -21.57 21.01 -7.53
N PHE A 363 -21.57 20.42 -6.34
CA PHE A 363 -22.02 19.04 -6.13
C PHE A 363 -23.50 18.89 -6.48
N ILE A 364 -23.81 17.84 -7.24
CA ILE A 364 -25.18 17.49 -7.62
C ILE A 364 -25.67 16.33 -6.74
N LYS A 365 -24.98 15.18 -6.78
CA LYS A 365 -25.40 13.97 -6.06
C LYS A 365 -24.26 12.96 -5.89
N MET A 366 -24.41 12.08 -4.91
CA MET A 366 -23.65 10.84 -4.82
C MET A 366 -24.40 9.79 -5.66
N VAL A 367 -23.73 9.19 -6.63
CA VAL A 367 -24.33 8.30 -7.61
C VAL A 367 -24.47 6.89 -7.04
N VAL A 368 -23.35 6.30 -6.61
CA VAL A 368 -23.28 4.94 -6.03
C VAL A 368 -22.09 4.88 -5.05
N THR A 369 -22.21 4.03 -4.03
CA THR A 369 -21.10 3.56 -3.18
C THR A 369 -20.74 2.12 -3.54
N PHE A 370 -19.45 1.82 -3.62
CA PHE A 370 -18.91 0.53 -4.01
C PHE A 370 -18.45 -0.28 -2.80
N LYS A 371 -18.48 -1.60 -2.94
CA LYS A 371 -18.00 -2.51 -1.89
C LYS A 371 -16.47 -2.52 -1.76
N THR A 372 -15.78 -2.44 -2.91
CA THR A 372 -14.32 -2.50 -3.03
C THR A 372 -13.75 -1.15 -3.49
N ASN A 373 -12.43 -0.98 -3.36
CA ASN A 373 -11.74 0.26 -3.72
C ASN A 373 -11.73 0.45 -5.26
N PRO A 374 -12.38 1.49 -5.79
CA PRO A 374 -12.42 1.72 -7.23
C PRO A 374 -11.06 2.23 -7.75
N TYR A 375 -10.72 1.92 -9.00
CA TYR A 375 -9.40 2.21 -9.57
C TYR A 375 -9.46 3.20 -10.73
N ASP A 376 -10.27 2.92 -11.75
CA ASP A 376 -10.48 3.79 -12.90
C ASP A 376 -11.96 3.86 -13.28
N LEU A 377 -12.31 4.85 -14.09
CA LEU A 377 -13.65 5.18 -14.55
C LEU A 377 -13.56 5.52 -16.04
N CYS A 378 -14.49 5.06 -16.88
CA CYS A 378 -14.67 5.59 -18.24
C CYS A 378 -16.13 5.65 -18.65
N THR A 379 -16.44 6.52 -19.62
CA THR A 379 -17.79 6.67 -20.17
C THR A 379 -18.04 5.61 -21.23
N VAL A 380 -19.09 4.81 -21.06
CA VAL A 380 -19.49 3.77 -22.03
C VAL A 380 -20.48 4.34 -23.03
N ASN A 381 -21.45 5.11 -22.55
CA ASN A 381 -22.36 5.92 -23.36
C ASN A 381 -22.82 7.12 -22.52
N ASN A 382 -23.77 7.91 -23.02
CA ASN A 382 -24.16 9.20 -22.40
C ASN A 382 -24.39 9.14 -20.88
N ASN A 383 -25.00 8.06 -20.37
CA ASN A 383 -25.42 7.98 -18.97
C ASN A 383 -24.87 6.73 -18.24
N ILE A 384 -24.14 5.85 -18.95
CA ILE A 384 -23.53 4.65 -18.40
C ILE A 384 -22.02 4.83 -18.33
N VAL A 385 -21.45 4.54 -17.16
CA VAL A 385 -20.00 4.54 -16.94
C VAL A 385 -19.53 3.17 -16.46
N ALA A 386 -18.32 2.78 -16.84
CA ALA A 386 -17.66 1.59 -16.35
C ALA A 386 -16.67 1.96 -15.25
N VAL A 387 -16.66 1.19 -14.16
CA VAL A 387 -15.74 1.35 -13.03
C VAL A 387 -14.98 0.05 -12.79
N SER A 388 -13.67 0.13 -12.69
CA SER A 388 -12.78 -0.97 -12.31
C SER A 388 -12.43 -0.87 -10.83
N PHE A 389 -11.97 -1.98 -10.24
CA PHE A 389 -11.59 -2.02 -8.83
C PHE A 389 -10.22 -2.66 -8.65
N ARG A 390 -9.46 -2.09 -7.71
CA ARG A 390 -8.07 -2.41 -7.48
C ARG A 390 -7.91 -3.91 -7.19
N MET A 391 -7.05 -4.60 -7.95
CA MET A 391 -6.73 -6.03 -7.82
C MET A 391 -7.93 -6.98 -7.93
N THR A 392 -9.01 -6.56 -8.59
CA THR A 392 -10.16 -7.43 -8.86
C THR A 392 -10.32 -7.67 -10.36
N ASN A 393 -11.01 -8.74 -10.74
CA ASN A 393 -11.42 -9.02 -12.11
C ASN A 393 -12.83 -8.49 -12.44
N LEU A 394 -13.35 -7.56 -11.62
CA LEU A 394 -14.72 -7.04 -11.71
C LEU A 394 -14.74 -5.66 -12.36
N ILE A 395 -15.68 -5.46 -13.28
CA ILE A 395 -16.12 -4.14 -13.76
C ILE A 395 -17.59 -3.97 -13.40
N GLU A 396 -17.95 -2.79 -12.87
CA GLU A 396 -19.34 -2.40 -12.66
C GLU A 396 -19.76 -1.33 -13.67
N LEU A 397 -20.87 -1.58 -14.38
CA LEU A 397 -21.53 -0.60 -15.24
C LEU A 397 -22.58 0.15 -14.44
N VAL A 398 -22.39 1.45 -14.26
CA VAL A 398 -23.23 2.32 -13.42
C VAL A 398 -24.06 3.25 -14.30
N ASP A 399 -25.38 3.26 -14.09
CA ASP A 399 -26.28 4.25 -14.66
C ASP A 399 -26.32 5.47 -13.74
N VAL A 400 -25.74 6.56 -14.25
CA VAL A 400 -25.53 7.81 -13.52
C VAL A 400 -26.86 8.49 -13.24
N ASP A 401 -27.87 8.32 -14.07
CA ASP A 401 -29.19 8.93 -13.87
C ASP A 401 -30.01 8.15 -12.85
N LYS A 402 -29.98 6.81 -12.96
CA LYS A 402 -30.70 5.90 -12.06
C LYS A 402 -29.99 5.64 -10.74
N ASN A 403 -28.78 6.18 -10.54
CA ASN A 403 -27.98 6.03 -9.30
C ASN A 403 -27.77 4.57 -8.91
N LYS A 404 -27.51 3.69 -9.88
CA LYS A 404 -27.35 2.26 -9.59
C LYS A 404 -26.43 1.54 -10.57
N THR A 405 -25.76 0.51 -10.06
CA THR A 405 -25.10 -0.49 -10.90
C THR A 405 -26.16 -1.26 -11.69
N THR A 406 -26.02 -1.26 -13.01
CA THR A 406 -26.93 -1.95 -13.95
C THR A 406 -26.44 -3.33 -14.33
N LYS A 407 -25.12 -3.50 -14.46
CA LYS A 407 -24.50 -4.75 -14.87
C LYS A 407 -23.11 -4.90 -14.25
N LYS A 408 -22.69 -6.13 -14.05
CA LYS A 408 -21.36 -6.50 -13.60
C LYS A 408 -20.70 -7.40 -14.64
N LEU A 409 -19.44 -7.15 -14.93
CA LEU A 409 -18.63 -7.95 -15.84
C LEU A 409 -17.48 -8.56 -15.06
N ILE A 410 -17.28 -9.85 -15.21
CA ILE A 410 -16.21 -10.59 -14.56
C ILE A 410 -15.29 -11.10 -15.66
N LEU A 411 -14.02 -10.71 -15.60
CA LEU A 411 -12.99 -11.15 -16.54
C LEU A 411 -12.12 -12.25 -15.94
N SER A 412 -11.27 -12.85 -16.75
CA SER A 412 -10.33 -13.90 -16.33
C SER A 412 -9.05 -13.35 -15.69
N HIS A 413 -8.90 -12.03 -15.59
CA HIS A 413 -7.70 -11.34 -15.09
C HIS A 413 -8.07 -10.07 -14.34
N ALA A 414 -7.15 -9.51 -13.55
CA ALA A 414 -7.37 -8.25 -12.85
C ALA A 414 -7.67 -7.08 -13.82
N CYS A 415 -8.39 -6.07 -13.36
CA CYS A 415 -8.85 -4.95 -14.17
C CYS A 415 -8.33 -3.62 -13.60
N HIS A 416 -7.55 -2.88 -14.39
CA HIS A 416 -6.92 -1.63 -13.98
C HIS A 416 -7.48 -0.46 -14.79
N GLY A 417 -6.78 -0.03 -15.83
CA GLY A 417 -7.19 1.10 -16.67
C GLY A 417 -8.41 0.76 -17.53
N LEU A 418 -9.26 1.76 -17.76
CA LEU A 418 -10.47 1.66 -18.57
C LEU A 418 -10.53 2.75 -19.64
N SER A 419 -10.92 2.36 -20.85
CA SER A 419 -11.28 3.31 -21.90
C SER A 419 -12.33 2.72 -22.84
N SER A 420 -13.19 3.56 -23.38
CA SER A 420 -14.28 3.13 -24.26
C SER A 420 -14.44 4.10 -25.43
N ASP A 421 -14.70 3.56 -26.61
CA ASP A 421 -15.10 4.31 -27.81
C ASP A 421 -16.62 4.20 -28.08
N GLY A 422 -17.38 3.62 -27.14
CA GLY A 422 -18.82 3.40 -27.23
C GLY A 422 -19.21 2.10 -27.91
N GLN A 423 -18.30 1.44 -28.61
CA GLN A 423 -18.49 0.09 -29.17
C GLN A 423 -17.64 -0.94 -28.44
N ILE A 424 -16.41 -0.58 -28.09
CA ILE A 424 -15.44 -1.42 -27.41
C ILE A 424 -15.09 -0.77 -26.07
N LEU A 425 -15.08 -1.59 -25.03
CA LEU A 425 -14.49 -1.26 -23.73
C LEU A 425 -13.12 -1.96 -23.63
N ALA A 426 -12.05 -1.17 -23.66
CA ALA A 426 -10.70 -1.62 -23.41
C ALA A 426 -10.37 -1.60 -21.92
N ILE A 427 -9.81 -2.71 -21.44
CA ILE A 427 -9.51 -2.95 -20.03
C ILE A 427 -8.08 -3.44 -19.96
N SER A 428 -7.20 -2.67 -19.34
CA SER A 428 -5.81 -3.08 -19.15
C SER A 428 -5.63 -3.88 -17.86
N SER A 429 -4.70 -4.84 -17.89
CA SER A 429 -4.17 -5.44 -16.68
C SER A 429 -2.65 -5.43 -16.66
N ILE A 430 -2.12 -4.78 -15.63
CA ILE A 430 -0.69 -4.66 -15.42
C ILE A 430 -0.07 -5.95 -14.85
N ASN A 431 -0.78 -6.66 -13.98
CA ASN A 431 -0.26 -7.85 -13.31
C ASN A 431 -0.05 -9.00 -14.31
N GLU A 432 -1.06 -9.25 -15.14
CA GLU A 432 -1.04 -10.31 -16.14
C GLU A 432 -0.41 -9.86 -17.46
N LYS A 433 -0.12 -8.56 -17.62
CA LYS A 433 0.44 -7.94 -18.83
C LYS A 433 -0.43 -8.16 -20.08
N LYS A 434 -1.74 -7.94 -19.95
CA LYS A 434 -2.75 -8.15 -21.00
C LYS A 434 -3.74 -7.00 -21.10
N CYS A 435 -4.43 -6.93 -22.24
CA CYS A 435 -5.56 -6.02 -22.44
C CYS A 435 -6.75 -6.79 -23.00
N SER A 436 -7.93 -6.61 -22.39
CA SER A 436 -9.19 -7.12 -22.91
C SER A 436 -9.94 -6.03 -23.67
N LEU A 437 -10.28 -6.30 -24.93
CA LEU A 437 -11.19 -5.51 -25.74
C LEU A 437 -12.56 -6.17 -25.71
N VAL A 438 -13.49 -5.61 -24.94
CA VAL A 438 -14.85 -6.16 -24.79
C VAL A 438 -15.78 -5.44 -25.75
N ASN A 439 -16.38 -6.16 -26.68
CA ASN A 439 -17.44 -5.62 -27.54
C ASN A 439 -18.71 -5.42 -26.70
N LEU A 440 -19.22 -4.19 -26.63
CA LEU A 440 -20.34 -3.84 -25.76
C LEU A 440 -21.70 -4.37 -26.25
N LYS A 441 -21.81 -4.83 -27.51
CA LYS A 441 -23.05 -5.41 -28.05
C LYS A 441 -23.25 -6.85 -27.61
N ASP A 442 -22.21 -7.68 -27.73
CA ASP A 442 -22.26 -9.12 -27.42
C ASP A 442 -21.50 -9.49 -26.14
N MET A 443 -20.82 -8.54 -25.52
CA MET A 443 -19.98 -8.69 -24.33
C MET A 443 -18.82 -9.68 -24.49
N SER A 444 -18.40 -9.96 -25.73
CA SER A 444 -17.30 -10.87 -26.01
C SER A 444 -15.94 -10.18 -25.75
N PRO A 445 -15.07 -10.76 -24.91
CA PRO A 445 -13.71 -10.26 -24.70
C PRO A 445 -12.75 -10.82 -25.75
N LYS A 446 -12.01 -9.94 -26.43
CA LYS A 446 -10.80 -10.27 -27.19
C LYS A 446 -9.57 -9.92 -26.35
N ILE A 447 -8.76 -10.89 -26.01
CA ILE A 447 -7.55 -10.70 -25.19
C ILE A 447 -6.35 -10.42 -26.11
N LEU A 448 -5.59 -9.37 -25.77
CA LEU A 448 -4.32 -9.01 -26.37
C LEU A 448 -3.20 -9.25 -25.34
N GLU A 449 -2.32 -10.18 -25.64
CA GLU A 449 -1.12 -10.46 -24.83
C GLU A 449 -0.05 -9.38 -25.08
N GLY A 450 0.66 -8.96 -24.03
CA GLY A 450 1.77 -8.00 -24.16
C GLY A 450 1.35 -6.54 -24.32
N VAL A 451 0.05 -6.25 -24.39
CA VAL A 451 -0.52 -4.88 -24.37
C VAL A 451 -1.05 -4.61 -22.97
N TRP A 452 -0.46 -3.67 -22.22
CA TRP A 452 -0.85 -3.40 -20.84
C TRP A 452 -0.40 -2.02 -20.37
N GLY A 453 -1.00 -1.54 -19.28
CA GLY A 453 -0.66 -0.28 -18.63
C GLY A 453 -1.53 -0.05 -17.39
N THR A 454 -1.11 0.87 -16.52
CA THR A 454 -1.94 1.37 -15.41
C THR A 454 -3.09 2.23 -15.89
N CYS A 455 -2.87 3.03 -16.94
CA CYS A 455 -3.90 3.79 -17.63
C CYS A 455 -3.98 3.34 -19.08
N ILE A 456 -5.18 3.39 -19.64
CA ILE A 456 -5.43 3.05 -21.05
C ILE A 456 -6.31 4.12 -21.69
N ALA A 457 -6.09 4.37 -22.97
CA ALA A 457 -6.95 5.23 -23.76
C ALA A 457 -7.17 4.64 -25.16
N LEU A 458 -8.40 4.74 -25.66
CA LEU A 458 -8.76 4.38 -27.03
C LEU A 458 -8.89 5.64 -27.90
N PHE A 459 -8.28 5.57 -29.08
CA PHE A 459 -8.46 6.57 -30.12
C PHE A 459 -8.32 5.92 -31.50
N ASN A 460 -9.38 6.02 -32.31
CA ASN A 460 -9.48 5.35 -33.62
C ASN A 460 -9.17 3.84 -33.50
N GLU A 461 -8.21 3.35 -34.30
CA GLU A 461 -7.78 1.94 -34.32
C GLU A 461 -6.63 1.62 -33.37
N ASN A 462 -6.32 2.56 -32.45
CA ASN A 462 -5.15 2.47 -31.58
C ASN A 462 -5.53 2.41 -30.09
N ILE A 463 -4.65 1.78 -29.34
CA ILE A 463 -4.66 1.64 -27.89
C ILE A 463 -3.41 2.32 -27.36
N TYR A 464 -3.59 3.23 -26.41
CA TYR A 464 -2.51 3.94 -25.74
C TYR A 464 -2.46 3.44 -24.31
N CYS A 465 -1.32 2.92 -23.89
CA CYS A 465 -1.12 2.39 -22.56
C CYS A 465 -0.03 3.18 -21.86
N ALA A 466 -0.31 3.69 -20.66
CA ALA A 466 0.70 4.26 -19.79
C ALA A 466 1.11 3.25 -18.73
N ASP A 467 2.41 3.10 -18.52
CA ASP A 467 2.99 2.23 -17.50
C ASP A 467 3.68 3.11 -16.46
N CYS A 468 3.11 3.17 -15.26
CA CYS A 468 3.63 4.02 -14.19
C CYS A 468 4.91 3.48 -13.54
N TYR A 469 5.25 2.19 -13.72
CA TYR A 469 6.48 1.61 -13.17
C TYR A 469 7.66 1.88 -14.09
N GLU A 470 7.45 1.78 -15.40
CA GLU A 470 8.49 2.02 -16.42
C GLU A 470 8.50 3.47 -16.95
N ASN A 471 7.58 4.32 -16.49
CA ASN A 471 7.43 5.73 -16.91
C ASN A 471 7.37 5.92 -18.43
N LYS A 472 6.62 5.05 -19.10
CA LYS A 472 6.49 5.06 -20.57
C LYS A 472 5.03 5.08 -21.00
N VAL A 473 4.79 5.63 -22.19
CA VAL A 473 3.52 5.50 -22.90
C VAL A 473 3.77 4.73 -24.18
N SER A 474 3.02 3.66 -24.40
CA SER A 474 3.14 2.83 -25.60
C SER A 474 1.83 2.85 -26.39
N CYS A 475 1.95 2.99 -27.70
CA CYS A 475 0.84 2.95 -28.63
C CYS A 475 0.86 1.64 -29.41
N TYR A 476 -0.32 1.02 -29.51
CA TYR A 476 -0.53 -0.24 -30.20
C TYR A 476 -1.74 -0.12 -31.13
N ARG A 477 -1.82 -0.95 -32.16
CA ARG A 477 -3.10 -1.17 -32.86
C ARG A 477 -4.03 -2.02 -32.01
N LYS A 478 -5.33 -1.99 -32.28
CA LYS A 478 -6.33 -2.94 -31.72
C LYS A 478 -6.07 -4.41 -32.11
N SER A 479 -5.14 -4.66 -33.04
CA SER A 479 -4.60 -6.00 -33.32
C SER A 479 -3.55 -6.47 -32.29
N GLY A 480 -2.97 -5.55 -31.51
CA GLY A 480 -1.86 -5.80 -30.58
C GLY A 480 -0.48 -5.40 -31.13
N GLU A 481 -0.40 -4.99 -32.40
CA GLU A 481 0.87 -4.57 -33.01
C GLU A 481 1.41 -3.27 -32.37
N PRO A 482 2.67 -3.24 -31.91
CA PRO A 482 3.26 -2.03 -31.36
C PRO A 482 3.52 -1.00 -32.47
N LEU A 483 3.19 0.26 -32.21
CA LEU A 483 3.42 1.38 -33.12
C LEU A 483 4.61 2.23 -32.66
N TRP A 484 4.59 2.67 -31.41
CA TRP A 484 5.67 3.47 -30.82
C TRP A 484 5.64 3.41 -29.29
N THR A 485 6.78 3.74 -28.68
CA THR A 485 6.93 3.93 -27.22
C THR A 485 7.58 5.28 -26.97
N PHE A 486 6.97 6.07 -26.08
CA PHE A 486 7.46 7.36 -25.63
C PHE A 486 7.96 7.26 -24.19
N MET A 487 9.17 7.76 -23.97
CA MET A 487 9.82 7.90 -22.67
C MET A 487 10.46 9.28 -22.62
N HIS A 488 10.25 10.02 -21.54
CA HIS A 488 10.80 11.37 -21.39
C HIS A 488 10.96 11.74 -19.92
N THR A 489 11.93 12.61 -19.61
CA THR A 489 12.21 13.00 -18.22
C THR A 489 11.08 13.76 -17.54
N ASP A 490 10.20 14.41 -18.32
CA ASP A 490 9.03 15.12 -17.81
C ASP A 490 7.87 14.19 -17.43
N ILE A 491 7.87 12.92 -17.84
CA ILE A 491 6.84 11.94 -17.45
C ILE A 491 7.34 11.00 -16.35
N SER A 492 6.64 10.95 -15.23
CA SER A 492 6.93 10.06 -14.11
C SER A 492 5.67 9.76 -13.32
N ASN A 493 5.46 8.48 -12.98
CA ASN A 493 4.26 7.96 -12.30
C ASN A 493 2.98 8.46 -12.99
N ILE A 494 2.65 7.86 -14.13
CA ILE A 494 1.52 8.33 -14.94
C ILE A 494 0.21 7.81 -14.34
N TYR A 495 -0.66 8.73 -13.93
CA TYR A 495 -2.00 8.41 -13.37
C TYR A 495 -3.16 8.89 -14.25
N GLY A 496 -2.89 9.72 -15.25
CA GLY A 496 -3.90 10.16 -16.22
C GLY A 496 -3.36 10.12 -17.64
N LEU A 497 -4.17 9.57 -18.54
CA LEU A 497 -3.89 9.48 -19.97
C LEU A 497 -5.17 9.80 -20.73
N THR A 498 -5.13 10.82 -21.59
CA THR A 498 -6.27 11.17 -22.45
C THR A 498 -5.79 11.72 -23.79
N LEU A 499 -6.66 11.77 -24.79
CA LEU A 499 -6.33 12.20 -26.14
C LEU A 499 -7.35 13.20 -26.69
N ASP A 500 -6.85 14.26 -27.33
CA ASP A 500 -7.69 15.21 -28.03
C ASP A 500 -8.24 14.66 -29.37
N ILE A 501 -8.98 15.49 -30.10
CA ILE A 501 -9.56 15.13 -31.39
C ILE A 501 -8.52 14.93 -32.51
N ASN A 502 -7.31 15.47 -32.33
CA ASN A 502 -6.21 15.36 -33.30
C ASN A 502 -5.27 14.19 -32.98
N GLY A 503 -5.48 13.50 -31.85
CA GLY A 503 -4.68 12.37 -31.38
C GLY A 503 -3.45 12.76 -30.57
N TYR A 504 -3.33 14.02 -30.12
CA TYR A 504 -2.30 14.42 -29.17
C TYR A 504 -2.58 13.75 -27.82
N VAL A 505 -1.52 13.22 -27.20
CA VAL A 505 -1.61 12.44 -25.99
C VAL A 505 -1.26 13.31 -24.79
N TYR A 506 -2.22 13.50 -23.89
CA TYR A 506 -2.09 14.29 -22.67
C TYR A 506 -1.82 13.35 -21.50
N ILE A 507 -0.69 13.57 -20.83
CA ILE A 507 -0.15 12.71 -19.79
C ILE A 507 -0.11 13.51 -18.48
N ALA A 508 -0.80 13.02 -17.45
CA ALA A 508 -0.63 13.51 -16.09
C ALA A 508 0.56 12.83 -15.43
N SER A 509 1.65 13.59 -15.30
CA SER A 509 2.87 13.17 -14.63
C SER A 509 2.75 13.50 -13.15
N TYR A 510 2.39 12.51 -12.33
CA TYR A 510 2.09 12.73 -10.92
C TYR A 510 3.29 13.29 -10.16
N ARG A 511 4.48 12.69 -10.35
CA ARG A 511 5.68 13.05 -9.58
C ARG A 511 6.32 14.36 -10.04
N ASN A 512 6.26 14.64 -11.33
CA ASN A 512 6.83 15.88 -11.86
C ASN A 512 5.83 17.05 -11.79
N GLU A 513 4.59 16.79 -11.37
CA GLU A 513 3.53 17.78 -11.22
C GLU A 513 3.31 18.60 -12.50
N VAL A 514 3.33 17.90 -13.63
CA VAL A 514 3.17 18.50 -14.96
C VAL A 514 2.14 17.72 -15.78
N ILE A 515 1.53 18.43 -16.72
CA ILE A 515 0.83 17.81 -17.84
C ILE A 515 1.75 17.92 -19.07
N VAL A 516 2.07 16.77 -19.65
CA VAL A 516 2.88 16.67 -20.87
C VAL A 516 1.97 16.30 -22.02
N VAL A 517 2.12 16.99 -23.15
CA VAL A 517 1.49 16.62 -24.42
C VAL A 517 2.52 15.98 -25.32
N VAL A 518 2.15 14.89 -25.96
CA VAL A 518 2.97 14.14 -26.92
C VAL A 518 2.25 14.11 -28.27
N THR A 519 3.00 14.25 -29.37
CA THR A 519 2.44 14.12 -30.72
C THR A 519 1.82 12.75 -30.97
N PRO A 520 0.86 12.65 -31.91
CA PRO A 520 0.24 11.36 -32.28
C PRO A 520 1.24 10.27 -32.73
N ASP A 521 2.40 10.68 -33.23
CA ASP A 521 3.50 9.80 -33.65
C ASP A 521 4.49 9.43 -32.53
N GLY A 522 4.31 9.97 -31.33
CA GLY A 522 5.15 9.69 -30.17
C GLY A 522 6.54 10.32 -30.20
N ARG A 523 6.85 11.21 -31.14
CA ARG A 523 8.23 11.71 -31.35
C ARG A 523 8.59 12.95 -30.57
N THR A 524 7.63 13.84 -30.35
CA THR A 524 7.88 15.14 -29.73
C THR A 524 6.92 15.39 -28.58
N SER A 525 7.35 16.19 -27.62
CA SER A 525 6.57 16.49 -26.43
C SER A 525 6.79 17.89 -25.92
N LYS A 526 5.81 18.42 -25.18
CA LYS A 526 5.90 19.69 -24.46
C LYS A 526 5.17 19.61 -23.13
N THR A 527 5.78 20.18 -22.10
CA THR A 527 5.08 20.46 -20.85
C THR A 527 4.17 21.67 -21.05
N ILE A 528 2.86 21.47 -20.88
CA ILE A 528 1.83 22.48 -21.15
C ILE A 528 1.27 23.13 -19.89
N GLN A 529 1.41 22.47 -18.74
CA GLN A 529 0.98 22.92 -17.42
C GLN A 529 1.93 22.34 -16.39
N SER A 530 2.21 23.11 -15.34
CA SER A 530 3.19 22.76 -14.30
C SER A 530 2.71 23.14 -12.90
N ASN A 531 3.56 22.88 -11.90
CA ASN A 531 3.33 23.37 -10.55
C ASN A 531 3.10 24.89 -10.49
N ALA A 532 3.79 25.67 -11.34
CA ALA A 532 3.60 27.13 -11.42
C ALA A 532 2.16 27.51 -11.81
N ASP A 533 1.49 26.66 -12.59
CA ASP A 533 0.10 26.83 -13.02
C ASP A 533 -0.91 26.19 -12.04
N GLY A 534 -0.40 25.64 -10.94
CA GLY A 534 -1.17 25.01 -9.89
C GLY A 534 -1.54 23.56 -10.17
N ILE A 535 -0.79 22.82 -10.99
CA ILE A 535 -0.82 21.35 -11.03
C ILE A 535 -0.05 20.80 -9.83
N ILE A 536 -0.71 20.04 -8.96
CA ILE A 536 -0.08 19.39 -7.81
C ILE A 536 -0.58 17.95 -7.79
N ASN A 537 0.32 16.97 -7.80
CA ASN A 537 0.00 15.54 -7.81
C ASN A 537 -1.22 15.18 -8.70
N PRO A 538 -1.16 15.38 -10.03
CA PRO A 538 -2.30 15.10 -10.91
C PRO A 538 -2.62 13.59 -10.92
N THR A 539 -3.85 13.24 -10.56
CA THR A 539 -4.31 11.85 -10.37
C THR A 539 -5.23 11.34 -11.48
N GLY A 540 -5.75 12.22 -12.34
CA GLY A 540 -6.67 11.82 -13.40
C GLY A 540 -6.84 12.94 -14.42
N THR A 541 -7.04 12.55 -15.67
CA THR A 541 -7.25 13.48 -16.79
C THR A 541 -8.37 12.99 -17.68
N ASP A 542 -9.15 13.93 -18.21
CA ASP A 542 -10.14 13.63 -19.24
C ASP A 542 -10.35 14.83 -20.16
N ILE A 543 -10.77 14.59 -21.40
CA ILE A 543 -10.98 15.63 -22.39
C ILE A 543 -12.30 15.43 -23.14
N ASN A 544 -13.09 16.49 -23.24
CA ASN A 544 -14.20 16.55 -24.17
C ASN A 544 -13.65 16.90 -25.55
N LYS A 545 -13.56 15.88 -26.42
CA LYS A 545 -13.00 15.97 -27.76
C LYS A 545 -13.71 16.98 -28.67
N GLU A 546 -15.02 17.21 -28.48
CA GLU A 546 -15.79 18.15 -29.31
C GLU A 546 -15.62 19.60 -28.88
N LYS A 547 -15.52 19.84 -27.57
CA LYS A 547 -15.47 21.19 -26.99
C LYS A 547 -14.06 21.69 -26.69
N GLY A 548 -13.03 20.84 -26.84
CA GLY A 548 -11.65 21.16 -26.49
C GLY A 548 -11.53 21.56 -25.02
N MET A 549 -12.20 20.83 -24.14
CA MET A 549 -12.18 21.08 -22.70
C MET A 549 -11.54 19.91 -21.99
N MET A 550 -10.46 20.16 -21.26
CA MET A 550 -9.78 19.15 -20.44
C MET A 550 -10.04 19.40 -18.97
N ILE A 551 -10.21 18.32 -18.22
CA ILE A 551 -10.23 18.34 -16.76
C ILE A 551 -9.03 17.57 -16.23
N VAL A 552 -8.49 18.07 -15.11
CA VAL A 552 -7.42 17.41 -14.35
C VAL A 552 -7.83 17.39 -12.89
N SER A 553 -7.82 16.21 -12.29
CA SER A 553 -7.91 16.07 -10.84
C SER A 553 -6.53 16.13 -10.21
N CYS A 554 -6.40 16.91 -9.14
CA CYS A 554 -5.15 17.13 -8.42
C CYS A 554 -5.34 16.85 -6.93
N GLN A 555 -4.41 16.12 -6.33
CA GLN A 555 -4.47 15.71 -4.92
C GLN A 555 -3.53 16.59 -4.07
N ILE A 556 -4.10 17.39 -3.15
CA ILE A 556 -3.31 18.29 -2.29
C ILE A 556 -2.67 17.49 -1.14
N SER A 557 -3.44 16.59 -0.55
CA SER A 557 -3.05 15.72 0.56
C SER A 557 -3.85 14.43 0.48
N ASN A 558 -3.61 13.46 1.36
CA ASN A 558 -4.37 12.20 1.35
C ASN A 558 -5.89 12.35 1.53
N ASP A 559 -6.36 13.51 1.99
CA ASP A 559 -7.77 13.77 2.31
C ASP A 559 -8.38 14.97 1.57
N ASP A 560 -7.64 15.62 0.67
CA ASP A 560 -8.07 16.83 -0.03
C ASP A 560 -7.64 16.88 -1.50
N ALA A 561 -8.53 17.36 -2.35
CA ALA A 561 -8.36 17.43 -3.79
C ALA A 561 -9.03 18.67 -4.40
N TYR A 562 -8.64 19.00 -5.63
CA TYR A 562 -9.28 20.02 -6.46
C TYR A 562 -9.27 19.58 -7.92
N ILE A 563 -10.15 20.22 -8.70
CA ILE A 563 -10.25 20.01 -10.13
C ILE A 563 -9.82 21.29 -10.84
N LEU A 564 -9.04 21.14 -11.90
CA LEU A 564 -8.72 22.17 -12.87
C LEU A 564 -9.44 21.88 -14.17
N VAL A 565 -9.94 22.93 -14.81
CA VAL A 565 -10.60 22.87 -16.11
C VAL A 565 -9.83 23.78 -17.05
N PHE A 566 -9.35 23.20 -18.16
CA PHE A 566 -8.56 23.86 -19.18
C PHE A 566 -9.32 23.89 -20.50
N LYS A 567 -9.09 24.93 -21.30
CA LYS A 567 -9.38 24.90 -22.72
C LYS A 567 -8.14 24.39 -23.45
N THR A 568 -8.25 23.30 -24.20
CA THR A 568 -7.13 22.69 -24.95
C THR A 568 -7.01 23.22 -26.36
#